data_AF-A0AAN7VXS1-F1
#
_entry.id   AF-A0AAN7VXS1-F1
#
_cell.length_a   1.000
_cell.length_b   1.000
_cell.length_c   1.000
_cell.angle_alpha   90.00
_cell.angle_beta   90.00
_cell.angle_gamma   90.00
#
_symmetry.space_group_name_H-M   'P 1'
#
loop_
_entity.id
_entity.type
_entity.pdbx_description
1 polymer ?
#
loop_
_entity_poly.entity_id
_entity_poly.type
_entity_poly.pdbx_seq_one_letter_code
_entity_poly.pdbx_strand_id
1 'polypeptide(L)'
;MAAPIPSPIDSSYVPKVSLTHLSADASVEDIIAVLDRDGGVIVDEFVNPAQLDRIRRDVAHYHEADALNNSAINICPPETILTPGLVGKSDTVAALCESSQLSGLRKKILTDEFVVLREGYNDERSIDPLLSISLAFNVGPNAPRQRLHRDDNIHDTKHEKSFKLSKVSQFACLIAGCETTRKNGATMVIPGSHKWDDERQPQIDEITFAGEQNPVSF
;
A
#
# COMPACT_ATOMS: atom_id res chain seq x y z
N MET A 1 -11.49 -5.17 -24.65
CA MET A 1 -10.11 -4.90 -25.12
C MET A 1 -9.27 -4.55 -23.91
N ALA A 2 -8.08 -5.13 -23.76
CA ALA A 2 -7.17 -4.76 -22.67
C ALA A 2 -6.77 -3.28 -22.81
N ALA A 3 -6.64 -2.56 -21.69
CA ALA A 3 -6.20 -1.18 -21.70
C ALA A 3 -4.79 -1.08 -22.32
N PRO A 4 -4.47 -0.01 -23.09
CA PRO A 4 -3.16 0.15 -23.68
C PRO A 4 -2.08 0.25 -22.59
N ILE A 5 -0.95 -0.40 -22.84
CA ILE A 5 0.24 -0.36 -21.98
C ILE A 5 0.71 1.11 -21.87
N PRO A 6 0.87 1.67 -20.66
CA PRO A 6 1.35 3.04 -20.51
C PRO A 6 2.84 3.16 -20.83
N SER A 7 3.23 4.29 -21.43
CA SER A 7 4.64 4.60 -21.68
C SER A 7 5.44 4.70 -20.38
N PRO A 8 6.73 4.30 -20.37
CA PRO A 8 7.63 4.53 -19.25
C PRO A 8 7.72 6.00 -18.84
N ILE A 9 8.08 6.28 -17.59
CA ILE A 9 8.37 7.64 -17.14
C ILE A 9 9.75 8.05 -17.64
N ASP A 10 9.84 9.15 -18.37
CA ASP A 10 11.09 9.68 -18.95
C ASP A 10 12.19 9.79 -17.89
N SER A 11 13.34 9.12 -18.08
CA SER A 11 14.43 9.08 -17.11
C SER A 11 14.94 10.46 -16.64
N SER A 12 14.68 11.55 -17.39
CA SER A 12 15.01 12.91 -16.96
C SER A 12 13.99 13.54 -15.99
N TYR A 13 12.85 12.90 -15.73
CA TYR A 13 11.83 13.39 -14.79
C TYR A 13 12.41 13.50 -13.37
N VAL A 14 12.20 14.64 -12.72
CA VAL A 14 12.59 14.89 -11.33
C VAL A 14 11.33 15.18 -10.53
N PRO A 15 11.00 14.37 -9.50
CA PRO A 15 9.87 14.65 -8.62
C PRO A 15 9.97 16.03 -7.97
N LYS A 16 8.86 16.75 -7.91
CA LYS A 16 8.76 18.06 -7.22
C LYS A 16 8.30 17.94 -5.76
N VAL A 17 7.89 16.75 -5.38
CA VAL A 17 7.35 16.39 -4.07
C VAL A 17 8.03 15.10 -3.60
N SER A 18 7.98 14.81 -2.32
CA SER A 18 8.52 13.58 -1.73
C SER A 18 7.58 13.04 -0.65
N LEU A 19 7.70 11.76 -0.33
CA LEU A 19 7.04 11.18 0.84
C LEU A 19 7.83 11.54 2.10
N THR A 20 7.12 11.65 3.22
CA THR A 20 7.77 11.81 4.53
C THR A 20 8.32 10.46 4.98
N HIS A 21 9.54 10.49 5.52
CA HIS A 21 10.19 9.35 6.16
C HIS A 21 10.10 9.47 7.67
N LEU A 22 9.78 8.35 8.33
CA LEU A 22 9.77 8.20 9.77
C LEU A 22 10.64 6.99 10.14
N SER A 23 11.23 6.98 11.33
CA SER A 23 12.00 5.85 11.84
C SER A 23 11.09 4.66 12.20
N ALA A 24 11.68 3.47 12.31
CA ALA A 24 10.99 2.23 12.67
C ALA A 24 10.24 2.31 14.02
N ASP A 25 10.66 3.17 14.93
CA ASP A 25 10.08 3.36 16.27
C ASP A 25 9.06 4.51 16.34
N ALA A 26 8.72 5.13 15.21
CA ALA A 26 7.73 6.20 15.15
C ALA A 26 6.40 5.78 15.80
N SER A 27 5.77 6.75 16.48
CA SER A 27 4.50 6.50 17.15
C SER A 27 3.37 6.31 16.14
N VAL A 28 2.31 5.62 16.55
CA VAL A 28 1.11 5.47 15.73
C VAL A 28 0.50 6.84 15.40
N GLU A 29 0.57 7.78 16.34
CA GLU A 29 0.10 9.15 16.21
C GLU A 29 0.89 9.93 15.15
N ASP A 30 2.22 9.81 15.14
CA ASP A 30 3.06 10.48 14.14
C ASP A 30 2.79 9.95 12.74
N ILE A 31 2.68 8.63 12.60
CA ILE A 31 2.34 7.97 11.34
C ILE A 31 0.96 8.44 10.84
N ILE A 32 -0.05 8.48 11.72
CA ILE A 32 -1.40 8.97 11.39
C ILE A 32 -1.37 10.44 10.95
N ALA A 33 -0.60 11.30 11.64
CA ALA A 33 -0.50 12.71 11.29
C ALA A 33 0.07 12.90 9.87
N VAL A 34 1.06 12.10 9.48
CA VAL A 34 1.59 12.11 8.12
C VAL A 34 0.59 11.54 7.12
N LEU A 35 -0.08 10.41 7.43
CA LEU A 35 -1.10 9.83 6.56
C LEU A 35 -2.27 10.80 6.30
N ASP A 36 -2.76 11.51 7.31
CA ASP A 36 -3.82 12.50 7.14
C ASP A 36 -3.36 13.67 6.27
N ARG A 37 -2.11 14.12 6.45
CA ARG A 37 -1.53 15.21 5.66
C ARG A 37 -1.28 14.82 4.19
N ASP A 38 -0.57 13.72 3.98
CA ASP A 38 0.09 13.35 2.71
C ASP A 38 -0.54 12.14 2.02
N GLY A 39 -1.31 11.32 2.74
CA GLY A 39 -1.93 10.10 2.19
C GLY A 39 -0.97 8.91 2.08
N GLY A 40 0.30 9.11 2.41
CA GLY A 40 1.33 8.08 2.38
C GLY A 40 2.55 8.49 3.21
N VAL A 41 3.26 7.49 3.74
CA VAL A 41 4.44 7.65 4.59
C VAL A 41 5.38 6.47 4.40
N ILE A 42 6.69 6.71 4.49
CA ILE A 42 7.70 5.66 4.51
C ILE A 42 8.15 5.50 5.96
N VAL A 43 8.04 4.28 6.49
CA VAL A 43 8.62 3.90 7.78
C VAL A 43 9.89 3.13 7.50
N ASP A 44 11.03 3.80 7.68
CA ASP A 44 12.34 3.23 7.42
C ASP A 44 12.61 2.07 8.39
N GLU A 45 13.20 0.99 7.87
CA GLU A 45 13.61 -0.18 8.65
C GLU A 45 12.48 -0.86 9.46
N PHE A 46 11.21 -0.68 9.04
CA PHE A 46 10.05 -1.32 9.68
C PHE A 46 10.17 -2.86 9.75
N VAL A 47 10.76 -3.47 8.72
CA VAL A 47 11.10 -4.90 8.68
C VAL A 47 12.61 -5.03 8.62
N ASN A 48 13.19 -5.75 9.58
CA ASN A 48 14.64 -5.94 9.61
C ASN A 48 15.10 -6.99 8.56
N PRO A 49 16.39 -6.98 8.17
CA PRO A 49 16.90 -7.90 7.15
C PRO A 49 16.67 -9.38 7.46
N ALA A 50 16.78 -9.79 8.73
CA ALA A 50 16.58 -11.18 9.13
C ALA A 50 15.11 -11.64 9.02
N GLN A 51 14.16 -10.74 9.30
CA GLN A 51 12.74 -10.99 9.04
C GLN A 51 12.48 -11.08 7.54
N LEU A 52 13.04 -10.17 6.75
CA LEU A 52 12.86 -10.17 5.29
C LEU A 52 13.41 -11.47 4.65
N ASP A 53 14.57 -11.94 5.10
CA ASP A 53 15.16 -13.21 4.65
C ASP A 53 14.35 -14.44 5.07
N ARG A 54 13.64 -14.39 6.21
CA ARG A 54 12.67 -15.43 6.58
C ARG A 54 11.47 -15.41 5.65
N ILE A 55 10.86 -14.24 5.45
CA ILE A 55 9.70 -14.09 4.55
C ILE A 55 10.05 -14.63 3.16
N ARG A 56 11.21 -14.23 2.59
CA ARG A 56 11.68 -14.71 1.27
C ARG A 56 11.77 -16.24 1.21
N ARG A 57 12.30 -16.88 2.25
CA ARG A 57 12.41 -18.35 2.31
C ARG A 57 11.04 -19.02 2.43
N ASP A 58 10.17 -18.47 3.28
CA ASP A 58 8.81 -18.99 3.50
C ASP A 58 7.96 -18.92 2.22
N VAL A 59 8.18 -17.92 1.36
CA VAL A 59 7.41 -17.74 0.12
C VAL A 59 8.06 -18.37 -1.13
N ALA A 60 9.32 -18.77 -1.06
CA ALA A 60 10.10 -19.19 -2.23
C ALA A 60 9.46 -20.36 -3.00
N HIS A 61 8.98 -21.39 -2.30
CA HIS A 61 8.37 -22.56 -2.95
C HIS A 61 6.98 -22.27 -3.54
N TYR A 62 6.27 -21.25 -3.03
CA TYR A 62 5.01 -20.81 -3.63
C TYR A 62 5.24 -20.03 -4.91
N HIS A 63 6.36 -19.30 -5.01
CA HIS A 63 6.67 -18.50 -6.18
C HIS A 63 6.74 -19.31 -7.47
N GLU A 64 7.41 -20.47 -7.42
CA GLU A 64 7.55 -21.37 -8.57
C GLU A 64 6.22 -22.00 -8.96
N ALA A 65 5.40 -22.38 -7.98
CA ALA A 65 4.08 -22.97 -8.21
C ALA A 65 3.06 -21.95 -8.75
N ASP A 66 3.08 -20.72 -8.25
CA ASP A 66 2.17 -19.64 -8.64
C ASP A 66 2.52 -19.08 -10.02
N ALA A 67 3.81 -19.06 -10.40
CA ALA A 67 4.25 -18.66 -11.74
C ALA A 67 3.60 -19.47 -12.87
N LEU A 68 3.24 -20.73 -12.60
CA LEU A 68 2.58 -21.63 -13.54
C LEU A 68 1.07 -21.38 -13.67
N ASN A 69 0.46 -20.64 -12.73
CA ASN A 69 -0.99 -20.47 -12.60
C ASN A 69 -1.44 -19.00 -12.56
N ASN A 70 -0.64 -18.09 -13.11
CA ASN A 70 -0.81 -16.63 -13.06
C ASN A 70 -2.09 -16.09 -13.78
N SER A 71 -2.99 -16.98 -14.21
CA SER A 71 -4.19 -16.68 -15.00
C SER A 71 -5.34 -16.05 -14.20
N ALA A 72 -5.24 -16.00 -12.87
CA ALA A 72 -6.33 -15.52 -12.02
C ALA A 72 -6.43 -13.99 -11.90
N ILE A 73 -5.40 -13.22 -12.29
CA ILE A 73 -5.37 -11.76 -12.08
C ILE A 73 -4.95 -11.06 -13.39
N ASN A 74 -5.92 -10.85 -14.29
CA ASN A 74 -5.76 -10.15 -15.58
C ASN A 74 -5.34 -8.67 -15.46
N ILE A 75 -5.13 -8.15 -14.25
CA ILE A 75 -4.72 -6.78 -13.96
C ILE A 75 -3.19 -6.67 -13.89
N CYS A 76 -2.48 -7.77 -13.64
CA CYS A 76 -1.02 -7.77 -13.55
C CYS A 76 -0.39 -8.22 -14.88
N PRO A 77 0.74 -7.59 -15.28
CA PRO A 77 1.50 -8.05 -16.44
C PRO A 77 1.99 -9.50 -16.26
N PRO A 78 2.18 -10.26 -17.36
CA PRO A 78 2.68 -11.63 -17.29
C PRO A 78 4.08 -11.74 -16.66
N GLU A 79 4.85 -10.65 -16.66
CA GLU A 79 6.15 -10.55 -15.99
C GLU A 79 6.05 -10.51 -14.46
N THR A 80 4.86 -10.30 -13.89
CA THR A 80 4.66 -10.20 -12.43
C THR A 80 4.07 -11.49 -11.87
N ILE A 81 4.79 -12.17 -10.98
CA ILE A 81 4.27 -13.34 -10.25
C ILE A 81 3.59 -12.87 -8.97
N LEU A 82 2.35 -13.34 -8.75
CA LEU A 82 1.58 -13.03 -7.54
C LEU A 82 1.51 -14.23 -6.62
N THR A 83 1.85 -14.03 -5.36
CA THR A 83 1.71 -15.06 -4.31
C THR A 83 0.70 -14.59 -3.26
N PRO A 84 -0.57 -15.02 -3.34
CA PRO A 84 -1.62 -14.59 -2.42
C PRO A 84 -1.55 -15.33 -1.08
N GLY A 85 -2.21 -14.79 -0.06
CA GLY A 85 -2.37 -15.41 1.26
C GLY A 85 -1.09 -15.46 2.09
N LEU A 86 -0.24 -14.43 2.07
CA LEU A 86 1.07 -14.48 2.75
C LEU A 86 0.98 -14.76 4.25
N VAL A 87 -0.05 -14.24 4.94
CA VAL A 87 -0.26 -14.50 6.37
C VAL A 87 -0.39 -15.99 6.67
N GLY A 88 -0.98 -16.78 5.76
CA GLY A 88 -1.08 -18.25 5.91
C GLY A 88 0.16 -19.01 5.44
N LYS A 89 1.16 -18.31 4.88
CA LYS A 89 2.36 -18.89 4.27
C LYS A 89 3.65 -18.55 5.01
N SER A 90 3.66 -17.50 5.83
CA SER A 90 4.82 -17.07 6.61
C SER A 90 4.40 -16.58 8.01
N ASP A 91 4.86 -17.29 9.04
CA ASP A 91 4.68 -16.87 10.44
C ASP A 91 5.29 -15.49 10.70
N THR A 92 6.35 -15.14 9.96
CA THR A 92 6.98 -13.81 10.06
C THR A 92 6.02 -12.72 9.57
N VAL A 93 5.32 -12.95 8.45
CA VAL A 93 4.29 -12.02 7.95
C VAL A 93 3.11 -11.93 8.92
N ALA A 94 2.63 -13.07 9.44
CA ALA A 94 1.55 -13.09 10.43
C ALA A 94 1.92 -12.26 11.68
N ALA A 95 3.12 -12.45 12.22
CA ALA A 95 3.61 -11.69 13.37
C ALA A 95 3.75 -10.19 13.07
N LEU A 96 4.20 -9.80 11.87
CA LEU A 96 4.26 -8.40 11.46
C LEU A 96 2.87 -7.77 11.41
N CYS A 97 1.88 -8.45 10.82
CA CYS A 97 0.49 -8.01 10.80
C CYS A 97 -0.10 -7.80 12.22
N GLU A 98 0.39 -8.55 13.21
CA GLU A 98 -0.02 -8.43 14.61
C GLU A 98 0.82 -7.45 15.44
N SER A 99 1.85 -6.83 14.85
CA SER A 99 2.69 -5.84 15.54
C SER A 99 1.86 -4.70 16.15
N SER A 100 2.35 -4.14 17.27
CA SER A 100 1.67 -3.07 17.99
C SER A 100 1.43 -1.83 17.11
N GLN A 101 2.39 -1.47 16.25
CA GLN A 101 2.24 -0.36 15.31
C GLN A 101 1.14 -0.61 14.27
N LEU A 102 1.16 -1.73 13.53
CA LEU A 102 0.11 -2.01 12.53
C LEU A 102 -1.26 -2.26 13.18
N SER A 103 -1.29 -2.82 14.38
CA SER A 103 -2.51 -2.99 15.18
C SER A 103 -3.09 -1.66 15.65
N GLY A 104 -2.24 -0.75 16.14
CA GLY A 104 -2.64 0.59 16.52
C GLY A 104 -3.15 1.40 15.32
N LEU A 105 -2.44 1.35 14.19
CA LEU A 105 -2.82 2.03 12.95
C LEU A 105 -4.18 1.53 12.45
N ARG A 106 -4.37 0.22 12.26
CA ARG A 106 -5.63 -0.31 11.73
C ARG A 106 -6.81 0.02 12.65
N LYS A 107 -6.65 -0.08 13.96
CA LYS A 107 -7.73 0.23 14.91
C LYS A 107 -8.12 1.70 14.87
N LYS A 108 -7.13 2.60 14.86
CA LYS A 108 -7.41 4.04 14.81
C LYS A 108 -7.97 4.51 13.48
N ILE A 109 -7.63 3.85 12.37
CA ILE A 109 -8.04 4.27 11.02
C ILE A 109 -9.37 3.61 10.62
N LEU A 110 -9.58 2.34 10.97
CA LEU A 110 -10.62 1.49 10.37
C LEU A 110 -11.62 0.89 11.37
N THR A 111 -11.51 1.16 12.69
CA THR A 111 -12.57 0.75 13.61
C THR A 111 -13.78 1.67 13.44
N ASP A 112 -14.91 1.09 13.08
CA ASP A 112 -16.18 1.82 13.01
C ASP A 112 -16.84 1.82 14.39
N GLU A 113 -16.97 3.00 14.98
CA GLU A 113 -17.74 3.22 16.21
C GLU A 113 -19.10 3.86 15.85
N PHE A 114 -20.19 3.26 16.31
CA PHE A 114 -21.53 3.74 15.99
C PHE A 114 -22.52 3.44 17.11
N VAL A 115 -23.65 4.15 17.09
CA VAL A 115 -24.73 3.97 18.06
C VAL A 115 -25.96 3.42 17.36
N VAL A 116 -26.48 2.30 17.86
CA VAL A 116 -27.78 1.78 17.46
C VAL A 116 -28.82 2.34 18.43
N LEU A 117 -29.72 3.19 17.92
CA LEU A 117 -30.83 3.71 18.72
C LEU A 117 -31.84 2.60 18.98
N ARG A 118 -32.15 2.35 20.25
CA ARG A 118 -33.18 1.39 20.69
C ARG A 118 -34.19 2.12 21.57
N GLU A 119 -35.39 1.56 21.68
CA GLU A 119 -36.41 2.15 22.56
C GLU A 119 -35.88 2.21 24.00
N GLY A 120 -35.74 3.42 24.53
CA GLY A 120 -35.32 3.68 25.90
C GLY A 120 -33.80 3.74 26.16
N TYR A 121 -32.94 3.47 25.17
CA TYR A 121 -31.48 3.60 25.34
C TYR A 121 -30.69 3.64 24.03
N ASN A 122 -29.44 4.08 24.13
CA ASN A 122 -28.45 4.06 23.05
C ASN A 122 -27.53 2.84 23.24
N ASP A 123 -27.41 2.00 22.21
CA ASP A 123 -26.57 0.80 22.20
C ASP A 123 -25.27 1.13 21.42
N GLU A 124 -24.20 1.46 22.15
CA GLU A 124 -22.88 1.74 21.59
C GLU A 124 -22.26 0.46 21.02
N ARG A 125 -21.78 0.51 19.78
CA ARG A 125 -21.22 -0.63 19.05
C ARG A 125 -19.91 -0.24 18.38
N SER A 126 -19.06 -1.24 18.21
CA SER A 126 -17.86 -1.16 17.39
C SER A 126 -17.76 -2.35 16.45
N ILE A 127 -17.17 -2.12 15.28
CA ILE A 127 -16.75 -3.17 14.35
C ILE A 127 -15.24 -3.05 14.16
N ASP A 128 -14.53 -4.13 14.46
CA ASP A 128 -13.09 -4.22 14.24
C ASP A 128 -12.77 -4.47 12.75
N PRO A 129 -11.65 -3.92 12.24
CA PRO A 129 -11.25 -4.13 10.85
C PRO A 129 -10.76 -5.56 10.60
N LEU A 130 -11.04 -6.06 9.40
CA LEU A 130 -10.58 -7.36 8.92
C LEU A 130 -9.46 -7.20 7.90
N LEU A 131 -8.57 -8.19 7.85
CA LEU A 131 -7.58 -8.29 6.77
C LEU A 131 -8.30 -8.69 5.47
N SER A 132 -8.38 -7.76 4.52
CA SER A 132 -9.00 -8.00 3.21
C SER A 132 -8.11 -8.84 2.30
N ILE A 133 -6.85 -8.40 2.11
CA ILE A 133 -5.91 -9.01 1.16
C ILE A 133 -4.51 -9.05 1.78
N SER A 134 -3.77 -10.14 1.50
CA SER A 134 -2.35 -10.27 1.78
C SER A 134 -1.68 -10.98 0.62
N LEU A 135 -0.75 -10.32 -0.09
CA LEU A 135 -0.06 -10.90 -1.24
C LEU A 135 1.36 -10.35 -1.41
N ALA A 136 2.21 -11.11 -2.09
CA ALA A 136 3.48 -10.63 -2.62
C ALA A 136 3.38 -10.39 -4.12
N PHE A 137 4.00 -9.30 -4.57
CA PHE A 137 4.25 -9.01 -5.98
C PHE A 137 5.74 -9.22 -6.27
N ASN A 138 6.05 -10.12 -7.18
CA ASN A 138 7.41 -10.24 -7.72
C ASN A 138 7.39 -9.79 -9.17
N VAL A 139 7.79 -8.55 -9.35
CA VAL A 139 7.77 -7.84 -10.63
C VAL A 139 9.05 -8.17 -11.40
N GLY A 140 8.91 -8.93 -12.49
CA GLY A 140 10.03 -9.31 -13.34
C GLY A 140 10.58 -8.15 -14.18
N PRO A 141 11.77 -8.33 -14.79
CA PRO A 141 12.34 -7.34 -15.70
C PRO A 141 11.41 -7.00 -16.86
N ASN A 142 11.40 -5.73 -17.26
CA ASN A 142 10.59 -5.19 -18.35
C ASN A 142 9.08 -5.20 -18.13
N ALA A 143 8.60 -5.58 -16.93
CA ALA A 143 7.19 -5.42 -16.58
C ALA A 143 6.77 -3.96 -16.79
N PRO A 144 5.69 -3.69 -17.56
CA PRO A 144 5.22 -2.34 -17.76
C PRO A 144 4.70 -1.74 -16.44
N ARG A 145 4.90 -0.44 -16.26
CA ARG A 145 4.31 0.26 -15.11
C ARG A 145 2.78 0.15 -15.13
N GLN A 146 2.17 0.23 -13.96
CA GLN A 146 0.74 0.44 -13.84
C GLN A 146 0.39 1.91 -14.11
N ARG A 147 -0.87 2.16 -14.51
CA ARG A 147 -1.43 3.52 -14.54
C ARG A 147 -1.68 3.97 -13.10
N LEU A 148 -1.65 5.29 -12.88
CA LEU A 148 -2.04 5.85 -11.59
C LEU A 148 -3.52 5.53 -11.35
N HIS A 149 -3.84 5.03 -10.16
CA HIS A 149 -5.17 4.61 -9.75
C HIS A 149 -5.29 4.65 -8.23
N ARG A 150 -6.51 4.44 -7.73
CA ARG A 150 -6.81 4.10 -6.34
C ARG A 150 -7.25 2.64 -6.29
N ASP A 151 -7.02 1.97 -5.16
CA ASP A 151 -7.41 0.57 -4.93
C ASP A 151 -8.91 0.42 -4.61
N ASP A 152 -9.77 1.23 -5.24
CA ASP A 152 -11.22 1.25 -4.95
C ASP A 152 -11.97 0.11 -5.62
N ASN A 153 -11.33 -0.64 -6.52
CA ASN A 153 -11.93 -1.80 -7.20
C ASN A 153 -12.34 -2.93 -6.23
N ILE A 154 -11.88 -2.88 -4.98
CA ILE A 154 -12.21 -3.86 -3.94
C ILE A 154 -13.58 -3.55 -3.30
N HIS A 155 -13.91 -2.26 -3.12
CA HIS A 155 -15.05 -1.84 -2.29
C HIS A 155 -15.98 -0.80 -2.94
N ASP A 156 -15.69 -0.34 -4.16
CA ASP A 156 -16.41 0.75 -4.88
C ASP A 156 -16.67 1.98 -4.00
N THR A 157 -15.63 2.42 -3.27
CA THR A 157 -15.71 3.59 -2.39
C THR A 157 -15.82 4.88 -3.21
N LYS A 158 -16.75 5.77 -2.84
CA LYS A 158 -16.89 7.11 -3.44
C LYS A 158 -16.13 8.15 -2.62
N HIS A 159 -15.47 9.08 -3.31
CA HIS A 159 -14.61 10.08 -2.67
C HIS A 159 -15.17 11.49 -2.79
N GLU A 160 -15.25 12.18 -1.66
CA GLU A 160 -15.68 13.58 -1.54
C GLU A 160 -14.46 14.47 -1.22
N LYS A 161 -14.50 15.74 -1.64
CA LYS A 161 -13.40 16.71 -1.36
C LYS A 161 -13.11 16.88 0.14
N SER A 162 -14.11 16.69 1.00
CA SER A 162 -13.93 16.76 2.46
C SER A 162 -13.43 15.43 3.01
N PHE A 163 -12.18 15.08 2.69
CA PHE A 163 -11.54 13.88 3.21
C PHE A 163 -11.60 13.83 4.74
N LYS A 164 -11.91 12.65 5.26
CA LYS A 164 -11.84 12.34 6.69
C LYS A 164 -11.19 10.98 6.85
N LEU A 165 -10.05 10.94 7.52
CA LEU A 165 -9.35 9.68 7.77
C LEU A 165 -10.24 8.66 8.48
N SER A 166 -11.13 9.10 9.37
CA SER A 166 -12.09 8.24 10.08
C SER A 166 -13.22 7.67 9.21
N LYS A 167 -13.23 7.95 7.90
CA LYS A 167 -14.24 7.45 6.95
C LYS A 167 -13.63 6.61 5.83
N VAL A 168 -12.33 6.31 5.90
CA VAL A 168 -11.67 5.49 4.87
C VAL A 168 -12.09 4.03 5.04
N SER A 169 -12.29 3.34 3.93
CA SER A 169 -12.68 1.93 3.91
C SER A 169 -11.48 0.97 3.95
N GLN A 170 -10.27 1.48 3.71
CA GLN A 170 -9.07 0.67 3.59
C GLN A 170 -7.80 1.40 4.03
N PHE A 171 -6.83 0.62 4.50
CA PHE A 171 -5.47 1.02 4.81
C PHE A 171 -4.53 -0.07 4.31
N ALA A 172 -3.54 0.30 3.50
CA ALA A 172 -2.57 -0.63 2.92
C ALA A 172 -1.18 -0.42 3.54
N CYS A 173 -0.48 -1.52 3.80
CA CYS A 173 0.92 -1.53 4.20
C CYS A 173 1.71 -2.31 3.15
N LEU A 174 2.62 -1.63 2.46
CA LEU A 174 3.52 -2.24 1.48
C LEU A 174 4.89 -2.43 2.13
N ILE A 175 5.38 -3.66 2.13
CA ILE A 175 6.72 -4.00 2.61
C ILE A 175 7.62 -4.22 1.38
N ALA A 176 8.70 -3.45 1.29
CA ALA A 176 9.68 -3.60 0.22
C ALA A 176 10.42 -4.95 0.33
N GLY A 177 10.23 -5.81 -0.67
CA GLY A 177 10.89 -7.11 -0.77
C GLY A 177 12.37 -7.03 -1.15
N CYS A 178 12.79 -5.89 -1.70
CA CYS A 178 14.13 -5.56 -2.18
C CYS A 178 14.30 -4.03 -2.16
N GLU A 179 15.51 -3.54 -2.45
CA GLU A 179 15.73 -2.10 -2.66
C GLU A 179 14.84 -1.59 -3.80
N THR A 180 14.02 -0.58 -3.53
CA THR A 180 13.12 0.02 -4.52
C THR A 180 13.74 1.28 -5.11
N THR A 181 14.01 1.24 -6.40
CA THR A 181 14.57 2.34 -7.17
C THR A 181 13.64 2.66 -8.33
N ARG A 182 13.76 3.86 -8.89
CA ARG A 182 13.04 4.19 -10.11
C ARG A 182 13.31 3.20 -11.25
N LYS A 183 14.55 2.72 -11.37
CA LYS A 183 14.97 1.79 -12.44
C LYS A 183 14.28 0.43 -12.35
N ASN A 184 14.03 -0.07 -11.14
CA ASN A 184 13.40 -1.38 -10.93
C ASN A 184 11.90 -1.29 -10.55
N GLY A 185 11.28 -0.12 -10.68
CA GLY A 185 9.83 0.04 -10.54
C GLY A 185 9.33 0.42 -9.16
N ALA A 186 10.06 1.30 -8.45
CA ALA A 186 9.57 1.94 -7.24
C ALA A 186 8.14 2.47 -7.40
N THR A 187 7.30 2.25 -6.38
CA THR A 187 5.89 2.64 -6.39
C THR A 187 5.74 4.13 -6.65
N MET A 188 4.97 4.51 -7.66
CA MET A 188 4.62 5.90 -7.93
C MET A 188 3.45 6.32 -7.05
N VAL A 189 3.57 7.46 -6.36
CA VAL A 189 2.54 7.99 -5.47
C VAL A 189 2.38 9.49 -5.72
N ILE A 190 1.17 10.02 -5.58
CA ILE A 190 0.94 11.46 -5.54
C ILE A 190 0.52 11.85 -4.11
N PRO A 191 1.42 12.47 -3.32
CA PRO A 191 1.07 12.97 -2.00
C PRO A 191 -0.12 13.94 -2.05
N GLY A 192 -1.06 13.78 -1.13
CA GLY A 192 -2.28 14.59 -1.06
C GLY A 192 -3.42 14.13 -1.98
N SER A 193 -3.18 13.14 -2.86
CA SER A 193 -4.21 12.65 -3.79
C SER A 193 -5.39 11.94 -3.10
N HIS A 194 -5.23 11.48 -1.87
CA HIS A 194 -6.31 10.93 -1.03
C HIS A 194 -7.41 11.97 -0.71
N LYS A 195 -7.13 13.26 -0.91
CA LYS A 195 -8.08 14.37 -0.68
C LYS A 195 -8.89 14.78 -1.90
N TRP A 196 -8.60 14.20 -3.07
CA TRP A 196 -9.35 14.53 -4.29
C TRP A 196 -10.69 13.80 -4.32
N ASP A 197 -11.66 14.38 -5.01
CA ASP A 197 -12.91 13.69 -5.36
C ASP A 197 -12.71 12.70 -6.52
N ASP A 198 -13.81 12.14 -7.01
CA ASP A 198 -13.82 11.20 -8.14
C ASP A 198 -13.80 11.89 -9.52
N GLU A 199 -13.84 13.22 -9.59
CA GLU A 199 -13.86 13.96 -10.86
C GLU A 199 -12.45 14.26 -11.39
N ARG A 200 -11.44 14.27 -10.51
CA ARG A 200 -10.07 14.61 -10.87
C ARG A 200 -9.26 13.40 -11.32
N GLN A 201 -8.65 13.49 -12.50
CA GLN A 201 -7.69 12.49 -12.97
C GLN A 201 -6.26 12.77 -12.49
N PRO A 202 -5.49 11.74 -12.09
CA PRO A 202 -4.11 11.90 -11.65
C PRO A 202 -3.17 12.24 -12.83
N GLN A 203 -2.18 13.11 -12.58
CA GLN A 203 -1.19 13.51 -13.59
C GLN A 203 0.21 13.01 -13.24
N ILE A 204 1.01 12.72 -14.29
CA ILE A 204 2.36 12.14 -14.13
C ILE A 204 3.34 13.14 -13.53
N ASP A 205 3.17 14.44 -13.74
CA ASP A 205 4.07 15.48 -13.23
C ASP A 205 3.88 15.81 -11.75
N GLU A 206 2.95 15.12 -11.08
CA GLU A 206 2.64 15.23 -9.65
C GLU A 206 3.20 14.06 -8.83
N ILE A 207 3.84 13.06 -9.47
CA ILE A 207 4.28 11.84 -8.80
C ILE A 207 5.62 12.03 -8.07
N THR A 208 5.79 11.24 -7.02
CA THR A 208 7.08 10.84 -6.44
C THR A 208 7.20 9.32 -6.44
N PHE A 209 8.39 8.80 -6.16
CA PHE A 209 8.68 7.37 -6.05
C PHE A 209 8.89 6.98 -4.58
N ALA A 210 8.35 5.84 -4.16
CA ALA A 210 8.58 5.29 -2.83
C ALA A 210 9.95 4.59 -2.76
N GLY A 211 10.79 5.00 -1.81
CA GLY A 211 12.13 4.42 -1.57
C GLY A 211 13.28 5.09 -2.30
N GLU A 212 13.04 6.12 -3.11
CA GLU A 212 14.11 6.98 -3.63
C GLU A 212 14.39 8.09 -2.61
N GLN A 213 15.54 8.01 -1.92
CA GLN A 213 16.15 9.23 -1.40
C GLN A 213 16.61 10.02 -2.63
N ASN A 214 16.16 11.26 -2.78
CA ASN A 214 16.66 12.16 -3.83
C ASN A 214 18.19 11.97 -3.95
N PRO A 215 18.75 11.77 -5.16
CA PRO A 215 20.19 11.73 -5.29
C PRO A 215 20.71 13.08 -4.81
N VAL A 216 21.26 13.10 -3.60
CA VAL A 216 22.10 14.19 -3.14
C VAL A 216 23.22 14.20 -4.15
N SER A 217 23.17 15.20 -5.04
CA SER A 217 24.18 15.38 -6.06
C SER A 217 25.52 15.55 -5.33
N PHE A 218 26.43 14.60 -5.52
CA PHE A 218 27.84 14.80 -5.19
C PHE A 218 28.45 15.75 -6.23
#